data_AF-A0A3D1IB78-F1
#
_entry.id   AF-A0A3D1IB78-F1
#
_cell.length_a   1.000
_cell.length_b   1.000
_cell.length_c   1.000
_cell.angle_alpha   90.00
_cell.angle_beta   90.00
_cell.angle_gamma   90.00
#
_symmetry.space_group_name_H-M   'P 1'
#
loop_
_entity.id
_entity.type
_entity.pdbx_description
1 polymer ?
#
loop_
_entity_poly.entity_id
_entity_poly.type
_entity_poly.pdbx_seq_one_letter_code
_entity_poly.pdbx_strand_id
1 'polypeptide(L)'
;MKHLGMTLAVTALALVLVPQAQAGGAVSTDRFGYTGTTTRYATLADARAGTNALETIAIDHRDLSLFVVKDLPDYYDDSTVIMGSWWYTTQGSAGSGNTRGNTGVGFLQIYEDPNVTGNVAQMAFGDWDGTYWTSYTLSVFGSGADYDSSFARFSPFSSNTNDKGIYHTYSLTLTATGLQGVLHGNVIESFNHPTGVTGTFSGLFENTSSDPAKQGFYTFQMTLDMENWAFSQNGSLNGEYHDNGNIYPSYFAQTVPEPFTVGLAAAGLGLAALRRRKR
;
A
#
# COMPACT_ATOMS: atom_id res chain seq x y z
N MET A 1 35.79 24.19 -53.42
CA MET A 1 35.39 22.78 -53.27
C MET A 1 36.21 22.15 -52.15
N LYS A 2 35.61 21.89 -50.99
CA LYS A 2 36.18 21.04 -49.91
C LYS A 2 35.02 20.24 -49.32
N HIS A 3 35.28 18.99 -48.93
CA HIS A 3 34.26 17.96 -48.85
C HIS A 3 33.34 18.06 -47.63
N LEU A 4 32.07 17.69 -47.87
CA LEU A 4 31.02 17.57 -46.87
C LEU A 4 31.26 16.30 -46.02
N GLY A 5 31.80 16.46 -44.81
CA GLY A 5 32.00 15.37 -43.86
C GLY A 5 30.75 15.07 -43.05
N MET A 6 29.81 14.29 -43.60
CA MET A 6 28.58 13.91 -42.91
C MET A 6 28.85 12.76 -41.93
N THR A 7 29.25 13.08 -40.70
CA THR A 7 29.46 12.10 -39.64
C THR A 7 28.11 11.55 -39.14
N LEU A 8 27.79 10.32 -39.52
CA LEU A 8 26.59 9.63 -39.06
C LEU A 8 26.76 9.21 -37.59
N ALA A 9 26.30 10.06 -36.66
CA ALA A 9 26.26 9.73 -35.24
C ALA A 9 25.18 8.66 -34.99
N VAL A 10 25.59 7.39 -34.99
CA VAL A 10 24.75 6.29 -34.51
C VAL A 10 24.70 6.39 -32.99
N THR A 11 23.72 7.13 -32.48
CA THR A 11 23.39 7.15 -31.05
C THR A 11 22.94 5.76 -30.67
N ALA A 12 23.85 4.96 -30.11
CA ALA A 12 23.52 3.67 -29.53
C ALA A 12 22.55 3.93 -28.38
N LEU A 13 21.27 3.64 -28.60
CA LEU A 13 20.26 3.64 -27.55
C LEU A 13 20.61 2.48 -26.62
N ALA A 14 21.41 2.78 -25.59
CA ALA A 14 21.61 1.88 -24.48
C ALA A 14 20.26 1.71 -23.80
N LEU A 15 19.55 0.61 -24.11
CA LEU A 15 18.50 0.14 -23.23
C LEU A 15 19.17 -0.11 -21.89
N VAL A 16 18.94 0.80 -20.94
CA VAL A 16 19.06 0.48 -19.53
C VAL A 16 18.04 -0.63 -19.29
N LEU A 17 18.53 -1.87 -19.28
CA LEU A 17 17.79 -2.99 -18.73
C LEU A 17 17.63 -2.67 -17.24
N VAL A 18 16.52 -2.01 -16.90
CA VAL A 18 16.05 -1.91 -15.53
C VAL A 18 15.91 -3.37 -15.07
N PRO A 19 16.68 -3.82 -14.06
CA PRO A 19 16.46 -5.15 -13.52
C PRO A 19 15.07 -5.12 -12.87
N GLN A 20 14.10 -5.77 -13.50
CA GLN A 20 12.85 -6.08 -12.81
C GLN A 20 13.18 -7.09 -11.71
N ALA A 21 13.38 -6.59 -10.49
CA ALA A 21 13.42 -7.43 -9.31
C ALA A 21 12.09 -8.17 -9.19
N GLN A 22 12.18 -9.47 -8.89
CA GLN A 22 11.04 -10.38 -8.87
C GLN A 22 10.15 -10.12 -7.65
N ALA A 23 8.86 -10.47 -7.75
CA ALA A 23 7.93 -10.35 -6.65
C ALA A 23 8.35 -11.22 -5.46
N GLY A 24 8.30 -10.63 -4.27
CA GLY A 24 8.52 -11.23 -2.96
C GLY A 24 7.87 -10.33 -1.91
N GLY A 25 7.28 -10.91 -0.86
CA GLY A 25 6.17 -10.26 -0.14
C GLY A 25 6.37 -9.88 1.34
N ALA A 26 5.28 -9.33 1.87
CA ALA A 26 4.93 -8.97 3.26
C ALA A 26 5.20 -7.53 3.74
N VAL A 27 4.10 -6.83 4.06
CA VAL A 27 4.04 -5.78 5.08
C VAL A 27 2.88 -6.05 6.04
N SER A 28 3.12 -5.93 7.35
CA SER A 28 2.11 -5.93 8.41
C SER A 28 2.44 -4.83 9.41
N THR A 29 1.57 -3.85 9.59
CA THR A 29 1.83 -2.74 10.51
C THR A 29 0.56 -2.02 10.98
N ASP A 30 0.54 -1.74 12.27
CA ASP A 30 -0.51 -1.00 12.98
C ASP A 30 -0.01 0.39 13.45
N ARG A 31 1.13 0.83 12.88
CA ARG A 31 1.85 2.03 13.35
C ARG A 31 1.34 3.32 12.72
N PHE A 32 0.75 3.26 11.54
CA PHE A 32 0.48 4.43 10.70
C PHE A 32 -0.90 5.05 10.98
N GLY A 33 -1.05 6.31 10.61
CA GLY A 33 -2.33 7.00 10.49
C GLY A 33 -2.48 7.63 9.11
N TYR A 34 -3.61 8.31 8.90
CA TYR A 34 -3.81 9.18 7.75
C TYR A 34 -4.72 10.39 8.04
N THR A 35 -4.52 11.42 7.24
CA THR A 35 -5.41 12.59 7.08
C THR A 35 -5.67 12.82 5.60
N GLY A 36 -6.67 13.64 5.25
CA GLY A 36 -6.87 14.00 3.85
C GLY A 36 -8.19 14.67 3.52
N THR A 37 -8.66 14.45 2.30
CA THR A 37 -9.97 14.92 1.82
C THR A 37 -10.66 13.87 0.96
N THR A 38 -11.98 13.97 0.90
CA THR A 38 -12.78 13.30 -0.13
C THR A 38 -13.70 14.31 -0.81
N THR A 39 -13.89 14.18 -2.13
CA THR A 39 -14.79 15.03 -2.92
C THR A 39 -15.88 14.19 -3.55
N ARG A 40 -17.13 14.60 -3.36
CA ARG A 40 -18.33 13.91 -3.81
C ARG A 40 -18.83 14.45 -5.15
N TYR A 41 -19.34 13.56 -5.99
CA TYR A 41 -19.90 13.84 -7.30
C TYR A 41 -21.22 13.09 -7.50
N ALA A 42 -22.10 13.66 -8.31
CA ALA A 42 -23.38 13.03 -8.69
C ALA A 42 -23.20 11.86 -9.66
N THR A 43 -22.17 11.88 -10.51
CA THR A 43 -21.95 10.87 -11.56
C THR A 43 -20.50 10.35 -11.59
N LEU A 44 -20.33 9.14 -12.10
CA LEU A 44 -19.01 8.54 -12.33
C LEU A 44 -18.19 9.33 -13.37
N ALA A 45 -18.85 9.97 -14.33
CA ALA A 45 -18.19 10.79 -15.34
C ALA A 45 -17.58 12.06 -14.72
N ASP A 46 -18.36 12.74 -13.87
CA ASP A 46 -17.91 13.91 -13.10
C ASP A 46 -16.75 13.55 -12.16
N ALA A 47 -16.86 12.43 -11.44
CA ALA A 47 -15.80 11.95 -10.54
C ALA A 47 -14.49 11.61 -11.28
N ARG A 48 -14.57 11.02 -12.48
CA ARG A 48 -13.40 10.71 -13.32
C ARG A 48 -12.80 11.95 -13.99
N ALA A 49 -13.61 12.97 -14.26
CA ALA A 49 -13.17 14.23 -14.87
C ALA A 49 -12.73 15.29 -13.85
N GLY A 50 -13.08 15.13 -12.57
CA GLY A 50 -12.87 16.15 -11.54
C GLY A 50 -13.77 17.38 -11.69
N THR A 51 -14.93 17.25 -12.35
CA THR A 51 -15.86 18.35 -12.67
C THR A 51 -17.12 18.29 -11.83
N ASN A 52 -17.84 19.41 -11.67
CA ASN A 52 -19.17 19.45 -11.02
C ASN A 52 -19.21 18.80 -9.61
N ALA A 53 -18.16 19.03 -8.81
CA ALA A 53 -18.10 18.57 -7.43
C ALA A 53 -19.29 19.11 -6.61
N LEU A 54 -19.90 18.25 -5.80
CA LEU A 54 -21.02 18.59 -4.92
C LEU A 54 -20.53 19.15 -3.58
N GLU A 55 -19.52 18.50 -3.00
CA GLU A 55 -18.92 18.85 -1.71
C GLU A 55 -17.51 18.27 -1.61
N THR A 56 -16.65 18.93 -0.83
CA THR A 56 -15.36 18.39 -0.38
C THR A 56 -15.37 18.31 1.14
N ILE A 57 -15.09 17.12 1.66
CA ILE A 57 -15.15 16.76 3.07
C ILE A 57 -13.71 16.53 3.56
N ALA A 58 -13.34 17.18 4.67
CA ALA A 58 -12.05 16.97 5.31
C ALA A 58 -12.05 15.68 6.14
N ILE A 59 -10.90 15.00 6.17
CA ILE A 59 -10.67 13.79 6.95
C ILE A 59 -9.56 14.11 7.97
N ASP A 60 -9.98 14.28 9.22
CA ASP A 60 -9.07 14.37 10.38
C ASP A 60 -8.32 13.05 10.62
N HIS A 61 -7.35 13.04 11.54
CA HIS A 61 -6.48 11.90 11.79
C HIS A 61 -7.26 10.60 12.07
N ARG A 62 -6.97 9.57 11.27
CA ARG A 62 -7.51 8.21 11.38
C ARG A 62 -6.40 7.20 11.62
N ASP A 63 -6.74 6.15 12.36
CA ASP A 63 -5.85 5.00 12.56
C ASP A 63 -5.75 4.21 11.25
N LEU A 64 -4.59 3.58 11.00
CA LEU A 64 -4.36 2.70 9.86
C LEU A 64 -3.70 1.41 10.32
N SER A 65 -4.38 0.29 10.06
CA SER A 65 -3.78 -1.05 10.04
C SER A 65 -3.63 -1.47 8.58
N LEU A 66 -2.42 -1.92 8.24
CA LEU A 66 -1.97 -2.14 6.88
C LEU A 66 -1.28 -3.50 6.77
N PHE A 67 -1.94 -4.44 6.09
CA PHE A 67 -1.46 -5.81 5.90
C PHE A 67 -1.58 -6.20 4.43
N VAL A 68 -0.44 -6.48 3.77
CA VAL A 68 -0.42 -6.61 2.30
C VAL A 68 0.69 -7.51 1.75
N VAL A 69 0.25 -8.48 0.94
CA VAL A 69 0.88 -9.18 -0.19
C VAL A 69 2.10 -10.11 0.00
N LYS A 70 2.45 -10.72 -1.13
CA LYS A 70 2.97 -12.06 -1.46
C LYS A 70 3.90 -11.87 -2.70
N ASP A 71 4.95 -12.64 -2.99
CA ASP A 71 5.36 -13.99 -2.56
C ASP A 71 6.52 -14.09 -1.53
N LEU A 72 6.16 -13.98 -0.24
CA LEU A 72 6.14 -15.13 0.71
C LEU A 72 7.41 -15.92 1.10
N PRO A 73 7.29 -16.67 2.23
CA PRO A 73 7.08 -18.12 2.14
C PRO A 73 5.70 -18.73 2.57
N ASP A 74 4.77 -17.95 3.15
CA ASP A 74 3.26 -18.00 3.02
C ASP A 74 2.53 -17.48 4.27
N TYR A 75 1.64 -16.49 4.08
CA TYR A 75 0.94 -15.75 5.14
C TYR A 75 -0.14 -14.75 4.61
N TYR A 76 -1.44 -15.03 4.49
CA TYR A 76 -2.16 -16.10 3.76
C TYR A 76 -3.42 -15.42 3.16
N ASP A 77 -3.82 -15.52 1.89
CA ASP A 77 -3.04 -15.71 0.67
C ASP A 77 -3.40 -14.56 -0.34
N ASP A 78 -2.55 -14.27 -1.33
CA ASP A 78 -2.47 -13.04 -2.19
C ASP A 78 -3.05 -11.73 -1.58
N SER A 79 -2.82 -11.57 -0.28
CA SER A 79 -3.60 -10.68 0.57
C SER A 79 -3.51 -9.20 0.21
N THR A 80 -4.62 -8.48 0.36
CA THR A 80 -4.61 -7.02 0.52
C THR A 80 -5.62 -6.58 1.56
N VAL A 81 -5.13 -5.87 2.58
CA VAL A 81 -5.92 -5.29 3.65
C VAL A 81 -5.43 -3.88 3.98
N ILE A 82 -6.33 -2.92 3.87
CA ILE A 82 -6.08 -1.53 4.27
C ILE A 82 -7.32 -1.07 5.04
N MET A 83 -7.21 -0.94 6.35
CA MET A 83 -8.38 -0.65 7.20
C MET A 83 -8.11 0.37 8.31
N GLY A 84 -9.17 1.05 8.71
CA GLY A 84 -9.17 2.12 9.69
C GLY A 84 -9.05 1.67 11.14
N SER A 85 -8.92 0.36 11.41
CA SER A 85 -8.75 -0.22 12.75
C SER A 85 -10.00 -0.37 13.63
N TRP A 86 -10.94 -1.18 13.12
CA TRP A 86 -12.15 -1.67 13.81
C TRP A 86 -11.89 -2.42 15.13
N TRP A 87 -10.74 -3.10 15.27
CA TRP A 87 -10.53 -4.09 16.34
C TRP A 87 -10.06 -3.51 17.68
N TYR A 88 -9.36 -2.36 17.68
CA TYR A 88 -8.79 -1.80 18.90
C TYR A 88 -9.86 -1.28 19.85
N THR A 89 -9.70 -1.58 21.14
CA THR A 89 -10.65 -1.21 22.18
C THR A 89 -9.96 -1.02 23.51
N THR A 90 -10.46 -0.07 24.28
CA THR A 90 -10.14 0.14 25.70
C THR A 90 -11.34 -0.17 26.60
N GLN A 91 -12.43 -0.68 26.03
CA GLN A 91 -13.72 -0.93 26.70
C GLN A 91 -14.26 -2.35 26.44
N GLY A 92 -13.37 -3.32 26.22
CA GLY A 92 -13.66 -4.77 26.14
C GLY A 92 -14.29 -5.26 24.83
N SER A 93 -15.31 -4.58 24.32
CA SER A 93 -15.91 -4.90 23.01
C SER A 93 -15.09 -4.27 21.87
N ALA A 94 -14.88 -5.01 20.77
CA ALA A 94 -14.11 -4.56 19.60
C ALA A 94 -14.53 -3.14 19.14
N GLY A 95 -13.54 -2.28 18.91
CA GLY A 95 -13.76 -0.91 18.46
C GLY A 95 -14.35 0.05 19.51
N SER A 96 -14.68 -0.42 20.71
CA SER A 96 -15.27 0.41 21.77
C SER A 96 -14.21 1.28 22.47
N GLY A 97 -14.54 2.55 22.69
CA GLY A 97 -13.56 3.55 23.13
C GLY A 97 -12.56 4.00 22.05
N ASN A 98 -12.52 3.36 20.86
CA ASN A 98 -11.72 3.87 19.74
C ASN A 98 -12.41 5.09 19.11
N THR A 99 -11.75 6.24 19.21
CA THR A 99 -12.24 7.54 18.72
C THR A 99 -11.77 7.89 17.31
N ARG A 100 -10.73 7.21 16.80
CA ARG A 100 -10.14 7.50 15.48
C ARG A 100 -10.36 6.38 14.46
N GLY A 101 -10.46 5.13 14.88
CA GLY A 101 -10.42 3.99 13.96
C GLY A 101 -11.70 3.18 13.71
N ASN A 102 -12.73 3.28 14.55
CA ASN A 102 -13.91 2.40 14.41
C ASN A 102 -15.12 3.04 13.69
N THR A 103 -15.24 4.37 13.75
CA THR A 103 -16.38 5.12 13.18
C THR A 103 -15.97 6.51 12.71
N GLY A 104 -16.77 7.10 11.82
CA GLY A 104 -16.70 8.53 11.47
C GLY A 104 -16.17 8.84 10.07
N VAL A 105 -16.16 10.14 9.77
CA VAL A 105 -15.73 10.71 8.49
C VAL A 105 -14.32 10.24 8.13
N GLY A 106 -14.18 9.58 6.99
CA GLY A 106 -12.92 9.07 6.47
C GLY A 106 -12.53 7.67 6.94
N PHE A 107 -13.36 6.95 7.72
CA PHE A 107 -13.10 5.53 8.00
C PHE A 107 -13.08 4.71 6.69
N LEU A 108 -12.03 3.92 6.48
CA LEU A 108 -11.88 2.99 5.36
C LEU A 108 -11.73 1.55 5.82
N GLN A 109 -12.16 0.63 4.96
CA GLN A 109 -11.81 -0.78 5.00
C GLN A 109 -11.86 -1.36 3.59
N ILE A 110 -10.77 -1.97 3.14
CA ILE A 110 -10.73 -2.92 2.03
C ILE A 110 -10.05 -4.17 2.56
N TYR A 111 -10.63 -5.34 2.27
CA TYR A 111 -10.02 -6.65 2.47
C TYR A 111 -10.34 -7.47 1.22
N GLU A 112 -9.39 -7.76 0.35
CA GLU A 112 -9.64 -8.87 -0.56
C GLU A 112 -8.41 -9.66 -0.97
N ASP A 113 -8.57 -10.96 -0.80
CA ASP A 113 -8.38 -11.89 -1.91
C ASP A 113 -9.50 -12.95 -1.96
N PRO A 114 -9.92 -13.45 -3.15
CA PRO A 114 -10.02 -14.90 -3.32
C PRO A 114 -9.41 -15.50 -4.61
N ASN A 115 -8.57 -14.75 -5.36
CA ASN A 115 -7.32 -15.13 -6.08
C ASN A 115 -6.89 -14.04 -7.14
N VAL A 116 -7.02 -12.77 -6.75
CA VAL A 116 -6.54 -11.47 -7.28
C VAL A 116 -6.59 -11.21 -8.80
N THR A 117 -7.44 -10.25 -9.17
CA THR A 117 -7.20 -9.35 -10.32
C THR A 117 -6.90 -7.92 -9.84
N GLY A 118 -5.63 -7.58 -9.61
CA GLY A 118 -5.23 -6.19 -9.35
C GLY A 118 -3.79 -5.93 -8.86
N ASN A 119 -3.25 -6.77 -7.98
CA ASN A 119 -2.19 -6.35 -7.06
C ASN A 119 -0.78 -6.36 -7.68
N VAL A 120 -0.36 -5.22 -8.25
CA VAL A 120 1.08 -4.93 -8.42
C VAL A 120 1.61 -4.37 -7.10
N ALA A 121 2.18 -5.25 -6.29
CA ALA A 121 2.94 -4.87 -5.10
C ALA A 121 4.41 -4.66 -5.47
N GLN A 122 4.86 -3.41 -5.57
CA GLN A 122 6.31 -3.15 -5.62
C GLN A 122 6.81 -2.95 -4.19
N MET A 123 7.70 -3.84 -3.78
CA MET A 123 8.29 -3.90 -2.45
C MET A 123 9.82 -3.82 -2.56
N ALA A 124 10.45 -2.96 -1.76
CA ALA A 124 11.91 -2.88 -1.72
C ALA A 124 12.42 -2.35 -0.37
N PHE A 125 13.41 -3.04 0.22
CA PHE A 125 14.27 -2.46 1.24
C PHE A 125 15.29 -1.48 0.62
N GLY A 126 15.61 -0.42 1.35
CA GLY A 126 16.54 0.64 0.96
C GLY A 126 17.41 1.11 2.12
N ASP A 127 18.32 2.04 1.80
CA ASP A 127 19.14 2.79 2.77
C ASP A 127 19.89 1.89 3.78
N TRP A 128 20.80 1.06 3.25
CA TRP A 128 21.74 0.27 4.05
C TRP A 128 22.75 1.19 4.78
N ASP A 129 22.75 1.17 6.11
CA ASP A 129 23.58 2.04 6.96
C ASP A 129 24.96 1.45 7.32
N GLY A 130 25.22 0.20 6.93
CA GLY A 130 26.38 -0.60 7.35
C GLY A 130 26.04 -1.76 8.28
N THR A 131 24.84 -1.76 8.88
CA THR A 131 24.33 -2.78 9.82
C THR A 131 22.91 -3.23 9.48
N TYR A 132 22.05 -2.31 9.05
CA TYR A 132 20.63 -2.55 8.76
C TYR A 132 20.20 -1.90 7.44
N TRP A 133 19.18 -2.48 6.80
CA TRP A 133 18.36 -1.78 5.80
C TRP A 133 17.33 -0.92 6.54
N THR A 134 17.42 0.40 6.39
CA THR A 134 16.71 1.35 7.26
C THR A 134 15.42 1.92 6.69
N SER A 135 15.14 1.68 5.40
CA SER A 135 13.89 2.09 4.74
C SER A 135 13.22 0.94 3.97
N TYR A 136 11.92 1.07 3.73
CA TYR A 136 11.12 0.13 2.94
C TYR A 136 10.07 0.87 2.12
N THR A 137 10.06 0.66 0.79
CA THR A 137 9.04 1.20 -0.10
C THR A 137 7.98 0.16 -0.42
N LEU A 138 6.71 0.57 -0.38
CA LEU A 138 5.57 -0.22 -0.83
C LEU A 138 4.72 0.60 -1.81
N SER A 139 4.34 0.01 -2.93
CA SER A 139 3.30 0.51 -3.84
C SER A 139 2.27 -0.57 -4.06
N VAL A 140 0.98 -0.27 -3.86
CA VAL A 140 -0.17 -1.15 -4.10
C VAL A 140 -1.15 -0.44 -5.04
N PHE A 141 -1.73 -1.17 -5.97
CA PHE A 141 -2.82 -0.72 -6.83
C PHE A 141 -3.90 -1.81 -6.90
N GLY A 142 -5.15 -1.40 -6.93
CA GLY A 142 -6.28 -2.31 -7.12
C GLY A 142 -7.53 -1.60 -7.65
N SER A 143 -8.52 -2.40 -8.04
CA SER A 143 -9.74 -1.93 -8.70
C SER A 143 -10.85 -2.96 -8.61
N GLY A 144 -12.11 -2.51 -8.54
CA GLY A 144 -13.27 -3.39 -8.55
C GLY A 144 -13.58 -4.06 -7.21
N ALA A 145 -12.96 -3.62 -6.11
CA ALA A 145 -13.24 -4.17 -4.79
C ALA A 145 -14.62 -3.71 -4.30
N ASP A 146 -15.57 -4.64 -4.16
CA ASP A 146 -16.95 -4.38 -3.75
C ASP A 146 -17.27 -4.88 -2.32
N TYR A 147 -18.48 -4.61 -1.84
CA TYR A 147 -18.88 -4.99 -0.48
C TYR A 147 -19.24 -6.48 -0.34
N ASP A 148 -19.70 -7.11 -1.41
CA ASP A 148 -20.30 -8.44 -1.40
C ASP A 148 -19.23 -9.56 -1.57
N SER A 149 -18.07 -9.25 -2.16
CA SER A 149 -16.88 -10.12 -2.18
C SER A 149 -15.68 -9.55 -1.41
N SER A 150 -15.37 -8.26 -1.60
CA SER A 150 -14.14 -7.58 -1.16
C SER A 150 -14.26 -6.79 0.17
N PHE A 151 -15.39 -6.97 0.85
CA PHE A 151 -15.78 -6.33 2.11
C PHE A 151 -15.54 -4.82 2.18
N ALA A 152 -15.65 -4.16 1.03
CA ALA A 152 -15.21 -2.79 0.82
C ALA A 152 -16.16 -1.76 1.44
N ARG A 153 -15.64 -0.88 2.31
CA ARG A 153 -16.42 0.13 3.03
C ARG A 153 -15.62 1.44 3.16
N PHE A 154 -16.29 2.54 2.83
CA PHE A 154 -15.80 3.91 3.04
C PHE A 154 -16.91 4.74 3.68
N SER A 155 -16.58 5.49 4.73
CA SER A 155 -17.53 6.34 5.46
C SER A 155 -17.24 7.82 5.21
N PRO A 156 -17.87 8.45 4.19
CA PRO A 156 -17.74 9.89 3.97
C PRO A 156 -18.41 10.75 5.06
N PHE A 157 -19.24 10.15 5.93
CA PHE A 157 -20.00 10.85 6.97
C PHE A 157 -19.76 10.25 8.36
N SER A 158 -20.21 10.94 9.40
CA SER A 158 -19.94 10.60 10.82
C SER A 158 -20.53 9.26 11.29
N SER A 159 -21.54 8.72 10.61
CA SER A 159 -22.10 7.40 10.89
C SER A 159 -21.70 6.41 9.80
N ASN A 160 -21.10 5.29 10.21
CA ASN A 160 -20.77 4.16 9.33
C ASN A 160 -21.91 3.12 9.20
N THR A 161 -23.08 3.38 9.78
CA THR A 161 -24.22 2.45 9.73
C THR A 161 -24.65 2.22 8.28
N ASN A 162 -24.70 0.94 7.88
CA ASN A 162 -25.06 0.45 6.55
C ASN A 162 -24.21 0.99 5.38
N ASP A 163 -23.01 1.51 5.65
CA ASP A 163 -22.09 1.89 4.58
C ASP A 163 -21.70 0.64 3.78
N LYS A 164 -21.66 0.80 2.46
CA LYS A 164 -21.21 -0.21 1.50
C LYS A 164 -20.96 0.47 0.16
N GLY A 165 -20.17 -0.16 -0.69
CA GLY A 165 -19.85 0.41 -1.97
C GLY A 165 -18.82 -0.37 -2.74
N ILE A 166 -18.27 0.28 -3.76
CA ILE A 166 -17.31 -0.29 -4.69
C ILE A 166 -16.13 0.69 -4.85
N TYR A 167 -14.91 0.24 -4.61
CA TYR A 167 -13.72 0.97 -5.04
C TYR A 167 -13.48 0.67 -6.51
N HIS A 168 -13.89 1.59 -7.38
CA HIS A 168 -13.58 1.55 -8.80
C HIS A 168 -12.07 1.48 -9.02
N THR A 169 -11.31 2.26 -8.24
CA THR A 169 -9.84 2.21 -8.16
C THR A 169 -9.37 2.58 -6.77
N TYR A 170 -8.21 2.05 -6.37
CA TYR A 170 -7.43 2.53 -5.23
C TYR A 170 -5.93 2.36 -5.49
N SER A 171 -5.12 3.25 -4.91
CA SER A 171 -3.66 3.17 -4.96
C SER A 171 -3.04 3.71 -3.68
N LEU A 172 -2.17 2.90 -3.08
CA LEU A 172 -1.34 3.24 -1.93
C LEU A 172 0.11 3.32 -2.39
N THR A 173 0.82 4.36 -1.99
CA THR A 173 2.29 4.40 -2.05
C THR A 173 2.82 4.85 -0.70
N LEU A 174 3.88 4.20 -0.20
CA LEU A 174 4.55 4.59 1.02
C LEU A 174 6.05 4.29 1.03
N THR A 175 6.76 5.00 1.89
CA THR A 175 8.13 4.72 2.33
C THR A 175 8.14 4.74 3.85
N ALA A 176 8.40 3.59 4.48
CA ALA A 176 8.63 3.47 5.91
C ALA A 176 10.12 3.67 6.22
N THR A 177 10.46 4.26 7.37
CA THR A 177 11.84 4.54 7.79
C THR A 177 12.09 4.19 9.25
N GLY A 178 13.37 4.04 9.61
CA GLY A 178 13.80 3.61 10.95
C GLY A 178 13.62 2.11 11.19
N LEU A 179 13.65 1.33 10.11
CA LEU A 179 13.59 -0.13 10.16
C LEU A 179 14.97 -0.72 10.49
N GLN A 180 14.98 -1.96 10.96
CA GLN A 180 16.17 -2.74 11.31
C GLN A 180 16.22 -3.99 10.42
N GLY A 181 16.17 -3.79 9.10
CA GLY A 181 16.14 -4.87 8.13
C GLY A 181 17.45 -5.66 8.09
N VAL A 182 17.37 -6.98 8.32
CA VAL A 182 18.52 -7.91 8.31
C VAL A 182 18.30 -8.98 7.23
N LEU A 183 19.36 -9.35 6.51
CA LEU A 183 19.33 -10.43 5.53
C LEU A 183 19.47 -11.80 6.22
N HIS A 184 18.43 -12.63 6.13
CA HIS A 184 18.42 -14.03 6.55
C HIS A 184 18.24 -14.94 5.32
N GLY A 185 19.29 -15.68 4.96
CA GLY A 185 19.29 -16.49 3.74
C GLY A 185 19.13 -15.60 2.50
N ASN A 186 17.96 -15.67 1.86
CA ASN A 186 17.58 -14.86 0.70
C ASN A 186 16.44 -13.86 0.99
N VAL A 187 16.07 -13.60 2.24
CA VAL A 187 15.01 -12.65 2.61
C VAL A 187 15.60 -11.55 3.50
N ILE A 188 15.30 -10.28 3.21
CA ILE A 188 15.52 -9.18 4.16
C ILE A 188 14.26 -9.05 5.00
N GLU A 189 14.39 -9.06 6.33
CA GLU A 189 13.27 -9.00 7.27
C GLU A 189 13.51 -7.91 8.34
N SER A 190 12.44 -7.22 8.75
CA SER A 190 12.46 -6.24 9.84
C SER A 190 11.29 -6.49 10.79
N PHE A 191 11.57 -6.61 12.10
CA PHE A 191 10.60 -6.92 13.16
C PHE A 191 10.46 -5.79 14.20
N ASN A 192 10.76 -4.55 13.81
CA ASN A 192 10.54 -3.36 14.65
C ASN A 192 9.50 -2.43 14.02
N HIS A 193 8.84 -1.63 14.87
CA HIS A 193 7.99 -0.55 14.38
C HIS A 193 8.83 0.54 13.67
N PRO A 194 8.36 1.06 12.52
CA PRO A 194 9.00 2.18 11.86
C PRO A 194 8.91 3.45 12.72
N THR A 195 9.89 4.34 12.57
CA THR A 195 9.91 5.66 13.25
C THR A 195 9.38 6.78 12.36
N GLY A 196 9.19 6.53 11.07
CA GLY A 196 8.59 7.49 10.13
C GLY A 196 7.91 6.80 8.95
N VAL A 197 6.98 7.53 8.34
CA VAL A 197 6.34 7.16 7.06
C VAL A 197 6.15 8.41 6.23
N THR A 198 6.29 8.29 4.92
CA THR A 198 5.76 9.22 3.92
C THR A 198 4.98 8.43 2.90
N GLY A 199 3.86 8.95 2.43
CA GLY A 199 3.04 8.20 1.48
C GLY A 199 1.65 8.81 1.27
N THR A 200 0.92 8.22 0.33
CA THR A 200 -0.45 8.63 0.01
C THR A 200 -1.33 7.42 -0.26
N PHE A 201 -2.60 7.51 0.13
CA PHE A 201 -3.65 6.58 -0.28
C PHE A 201 -4.75 7.35 -1.03
N SER A 202 -5.08 6.93 -2.25
CA SER A 202 -6.07 7.62 -3.08
C SER A 202 -6.90 6.66 -3.90
N GLY A 203 -8.04 7.12 -4.41
CA GLY A 203 -8.93 6.27 -5.20
C GLY A 203 -10.26 6.90 -5.55
N LEU A 204 -11.12 6.10 -6.18
CA LEU A 204 -12.50 6.43 -6.52
C LEU A 204 -13.43 5.36 -5.95
N PHE A 205 -14.31 5.76 -5.05
CA PHE A 205 -15.31 4.92 -4.39
C PHE A 205 -16.73 5.31 -4.82
N GLU A 206 -17.61 4.35 -4.99
CA GLU A 206 -19.06 4.55 -5.18
C GLU A 206 -19.80 4.04 -3.94
N ASN A 207 -20.52 4.92 -3.24
CA ASN A 207 -21.33 4.52 -2.10
C ASN A 207 -22.69 4.00 -2.59
N THR A 208 -22.95 2.71 -2.39
CA THR A 208 -24.16 2.01 -2.83
C THR A 208 -25.09 1.68 -1.65
N SER A 209 -24.91 2.35 -0.51
CA SER A 209 -25.80 2.19 0.66
C SER A 209 -27.24 2.59 0.35
N SER A 210 -28.18 2.11 1.17
CA SER A 210 -29.60 2.46 1.05
C SER A 210 -29.95 3.87 1.58
N ASP A 211 -28.96 4.65 2.00
CA ASP A 211 -29.13 6.03 2.48
C ASP A 211 -28.85 7.01 1.32
N PRO A 212 -29.88 7.67 0.76
CA PRO A 212 -29.70 8.60 -0.36
C PRO A 212 -28.80 9.79 -0.01
N ALA A 213 -28.69 10.17 1.27
CA ALA A 213 -27.79 11.23 1.68
C ALA A 213 -26.31 10.84 1.50
N LYS A 214 -25.99 9.54 1.51
CA LYS A 214 -24.64 9.00 1.32
C LYS A 214 -24.32 8.56 -0.11
N GLN A 215 -25.31 8.32 -0.95
CA GLN A 215 -25.10 7.82 -2.32
C GLN A 215 -24.30 8.78 -3.20
N GLY A 216 -23.49 8.23 -4.10
CA GLY A 216 -22.71 8.99 -5.07
C GLY A 216 -21.27 8.49 -5.20
N PHE A 217 -20.48 9.25 -5.94
CA PHE A 217 -19.09 8.92 -6.29
C PHE A 217 -18.14 9.82 -5.50
N TYR A 218 -17.08 9.24 -4.96
CA TYR A 218 -16.15 9.89 -4.03
C TYR A 218 -14.73 9.68 -4.53
N THR A 219 -14.05 10.76 -4.92
CA THR A 219 -12.58 10.72 -5.04
C THR A 219 -11.99 11.00 -3.68
N PHE A 220 -11.02 10.22 -3.23
CA PHE A 220 -10.32 10.47 -1.97
C PHE A 220 -8.82 10.61 -2.20
N GLN A 221 -8.20 11.49 -1.41
CA GLN A 221 -6.77 11.70 -1.38
C GLN A 221 -6.33 11.85 0.07
N MET A 222 -5.51 10.93 0.52
CA MET A 222 -5.01 10.85 1.88
C MET A 222 -3.49 10.89 1.88
N THR A 223 -2.94 11.45 2.95
CA THR A 223 -1.51 11.48 3.26
C THR A 223 -1.28 10.60 4.49
N LEU A 224 -0.27 9.74 4.44
CA LEU A 224 0.09 8.90 5.57
C LEU A 224 0.90 9.68 6.61
N ASP A 225 0.70 9.33 7.87
CA ASP A 225 1.40 9.90 9.01
C ASP A 225 1.68 8.85 10.10
N MET A 226 2.27 9.30 11.21
CA MET A 226 2.60 8.48 12.38
C MET A 226 1.63 8.70 13.55
N GLU A 227 0.48 9.35 13.33
CA GLU A 227 -0.57 9.60 14.34
C GLU A 227 -1.62 8.46 14.35
N ASN A 228 -1.31 7.39 15.07
CA ASN A 228 -2.25 6.31 15.34
C ASN A 228 -2.66 6.34 16.83
N TRP A 229 -3.96 6.51 17.10
CA TRP A 229 -4.50 6.53 18.46
C TRP A 229 -4.29 5.18 19.15
N ALA A 230 -4.62 4.07 18.51
CA ALA A 230 -4.46 2.76 19.14
C ALA A 230 -3.01 2.44 19.50
N PHE A 231 -2.06 2.84 18.64
CA PHE A 231 -0.64 2.77 18.95
C PHE A 231 -0.25 3.62 20.17
N SER A 232 -0.89 4.78 20.37
CA SER A 232 -0.71 5.58 21.59
C SER A 232 -1.34 4.94 22.84
N GLN A 233 -2.29 4.01 22.68
CA GLN A 233 -2.93 3.26 23.78
C GLN A 233 -2.26 1.92 24.08
N ASN A 234 -1.07 1.66 23.54
CA ASN A 234 -0.31 0.44 23.78
C ASN A 234 -0.13 0.16 25.29
N GLY A 235 -0.46 -1.06 25.73
CA GLY A 235 -0.52 -1.46 27.14
C GLY A 235 -1.85 -1.15 27.85
N SER A 236 -2.79 -0.45 27.18
CA SER A 236 -4.14 -0.13 27.69
C SER A 236 -5.27 -0.73 26.83
N LEU A 237 -4.94 -1.39 25.72
CA LEU A 237 -5.91 -2.14 24.92
C LEU A 237 -6.42 -3.36 25.73
N ASN A 238 -7.67 -3.76 25.51
CA ASN A 238 -8.28 -4.88 26.25
C ASN A 238 -9.31 -5.68 25.44
N GLY A 239 -9.11 -5.73 24.11
CA GLY A 239 -9.93 -6.49 23.19
C GLY A 239 -9.46 -7.93 23.00
N GLU A 240 -10.28 -8.73 22.32
CA GLU A 240 -10.03 -10.14 21.99
C GLU A 240 -8.67 -10.39 21.29
N TYR A 241 -8.18 -9.41 20.53
CA TYR A 241 -6.89 -9.47 19.81
C TYR A 241 -5.71 -8.85 20.59
N HIS A 242 -5.95 -8.30 21.78
CA HIS A 242 -4.96 -7.65 22.65
C HIS A 242 -5.14 -8.09 24.11
N ASP A 243 -5.08 -9.40 24.32
CA ASP A 243 -5.16 -10.08 25.61
C ASP A 243 -4.09 -9.62 26.62
N ASN A 244 -2.91 -9.23 26.14
CA ASN A 244 -1.83 -8.61 26.91
C ASN A 244 -1.80 -7.07 26.80
N GLY A 245 -2.76 -6.47 26.09
CA GLY A 245 -2.90 -5.03 25.87
C GLY A 245 -1.92 -4.38 24.89
N ASN A 246 -1.00 -5.13 24.27
CA ASN A 246 0.03 -4.58 23.39
C ASN A 246 -0.30 -4.73 21.91
N ILE A 247 0.24 -3.82 21.10
CA ILE A 247 0.37 -3.98 19.64
C ILE A 247 1.65 -4.78 19.37
N TYR A 248 1.54 -5.78 18.50
CA TYR A 248 2.67 -6.63 18.09
C TYR A 248 3.61 -5.87 17.13
N PRO A 249 4.92 -6.18 17.12
CA PRO A 249 5.88 -5.48 16.27
C PRO A 249 5.49 -5.54 14.79
N SER A 250 5.71 -4.43 14.07
CA SER A 250 5.51 -4.40 12.62
C SER A 250 6.47 -5.37 11.93
N TYR A 251 6.01 -5.98 10.84
CA TYR A 251 6.78 -6.90 10.00
C TYR A 251 6.88 -6.34 8.57
N PHE A 252 8.09 -6.28 8.06
CA PHE A 252 8.40 -5.94 6.67
C PHE A 252 9.36 -6.98 6.14
N ALA A 253 9.07 -7.58 4.98
CA ALA A 253 9.98 -8.52 4.34
C ALA A 253 10.08 -8.33 2.82
N GLN A 254 11.18 -8.82 2.25
CA GLN A 254 11.39 -8.88 0.80
C GLN A 254 12.36 -10.02 0.46
N THR A 255 11.97 -10.86 -0.50
CA THR A 255 12.86 -11.86 -1.11
C THR A 255 13.84 -11.20 -2.07
N VAL A 256 15.13 -11.48 -1.90
CA VAL A 256 16.24 -11.00 -2.73
C VAL A 256 16.71 -12.12 -3.68
N PRO A 257 16.81 -11.87 -5.00
CA PRO A 257 17.30 -12.89 -5.95
C PRO A 257 18.75 -13.30 -5.67
N GLU A 258 19.05 -14.61 -5.77
CA GLU A 258 20.43 -15.09 -5.59
C GLU A 258 21.40 -14.51 -6.64
N PRO A 259 22.64 -14.15 -6.22
CA PRO A 259 23.59 -13.45 -7.10
C PRO A 259 24.05 -14.27 -8.31
N PHE A 260 24.00 -15.60 -8.25
CA PHE A 260 24.38 -16.47 -9.38
C PHE A 260 23.43 -16.35 -10.59
N THR A 261 22.15 -16.08 -10.36
CA THR A 261 21.13 -15.99 -11.41
C THR A 261 21.37 -14.78 -12.32
N VAL A 262 21.77 -13.65 -11.72
CA VAL A 262 22.14 -12.41 -12.44
C VAL A 262 23.43 -12.60 -13.24
N GLY A 263 24.43 -13.29 -12.65
CA GLY A 263 25.71 -13.58 -13.31
C GLY A 263 25.57 -14.45 -14.57
N LEU A 264 24.73 -15.49 -14.53
CA LEU A 264 24.49 -16.38 -15.68
C LEU A 264 23.75 -15.68 -16.83
N ALA A 265 22.76 -14.83 -16.53
CA ALA A 265 22.06 -14.05 -17.54
C ALA A 265 23.00 -13.06 -18.27
N ALA A 266 23.85 -12.36 -17.52
CA ALA A 266 24.86 -11.47 -18.08
C ALA A 266 25.89 -12.22 -18.95
N ALA A 267 26.37 -13.39 -18.50
CA ALA A 267 27.29 -14.23 -19.26
C ALA A 267 26.67 -14.77 -20.57
N GLY A 268 25.39 -15.19 -20.53
CA GLY A 268 24.65 -15.67 -21.69
C GLY A 268 24.50 -14.59 -22.78
N LEU A 269 24.15 -13.36 -22.38
CA LEU A 269 24.06 -12.22 -23.30
C LEU A 269 25.44 -11.84 -23.89
N GLY A 270 26.50 -11.85 -23.08
CA GLY A 270 27.87 -11.63 -23.54
C GLY A 270 28.32 -12.64 -24.60
N LEU A 271 28.02 -13.93 -24.38
CA LEU A 271 28.32 -15.01 -25.34
C LEU A 271 27.50 -14.87 -26.63
N ALA A 272 26.21 -14.50 -26.54
CA ALA A 272 25.37 -14.27 -27.71
C ALA A 272 25.86 -13.08 -28.57
N ALA A 273 26.27 -11.98 -27.93
CA ALA A 273 26.86 -10.82 -28.59
C ALA A 273 28.18 -11.17 -29.30
N LEU A 274 29.07 -11.92 -28.64
CA LEU A 274 30.31 -12.43 -29.23
C LEU A 274 30.06 -13.36 -30.44
N ARG A 275 28.99 -14.17 -30.40
CA ARG A 275 28.62 -15.08 -31.49
C ARG A 275 28.03 -14.35 -32.70
N ARG A 276 27.29 -13.26 -32.49
CA ARG A 276 26.82 -12.35 -33.56
C ARG A 276 27.95 -11.58 -34.24
N ARG A 277 29.06 -11.32 -33.54
CA ARG A 277 30.23 -10.59 -34.08
C ARG A 277 31.19 -11.44 -34.91
N LYS A 278 30.90 -12.74 -35.08
CA LYS A 278 31.67 -13.73 -35.85
C LYS A 278 30.89 -14.33 -37.04
N ARG A 279 29.76 -13.74 -37.39
CA ARG A 279 29.02 -13.97 -38.65
C ARG A 279 29.00 -12.67 -39.44
#